data_AF-A0A968QRU6-F1
#
_entry.id   AF-A0A968QRU6-F1
#
_cell.length_a   1.000
_cell.length_b   1.000
_cell.length_c   1.000
_cell.angle_alpha   90.00
_cell.angle_beta   90.00
_cell.angle_gamma   90.00
#
_symmetry.space_group_name_H-M   'P 1'
#
loop_
_entity.id
_entity.type
_entity.pdbx_description
1 polymer ?
#
loop_
_entity_poly.entity_id
_entity_poly.type
_entity_poly.pdbx_seq_one_letter_code
_entity_poly.pdbx_strand_id
1 'polypeptide(L)' 'MRSVKRKFPEVEFIKVTESPEDPETLWINVTAPEDEDRKIAMREFGNDKATDIFLDYGYYMLVMPTRKKTA' A
#
# COMPACT_ATOMS: atom_id res chain seq x y z
N MET A 1 -2.35 -4.87 6.97
CA MET A 1 -1.84 -3.64 7.64
C MET A 1 -0.82 -3.83 8.75
N ARG A 2 -1.06 -4.67 9.79
CA ARG A 2 -0.19 -4.72 10.98
C ARG A 2 1.29 -4.96 10.66
N SER A 3 1.59 -5.79 9.66
CA SER A 3 2.97 -6.05 9.24
C SER A 3 3.65 -4.86 8.56
N VAL A 4 2.92 -4.08 7.76
CA VAL A 4 3.43 -2.85 7.12
C VAL A 4 3.68 -1.79 8.19
N LYS A 5 2.72 -1.53 9.07
CA LYS A 5 2.87 -0.55 10.16
C LYS A 5 3.98 -0.92 11.15
N ARG A 6 4.28 -2.22 11.32
CA ARG A 6 5.42 -2.67 12.15
C ARG A 6 6.78 -2.38 11.49
N LYS A 7 6.89 -2.45 10.16
CA LYS A 7 8.15 -2.24 9.43
C LYS A 7 8.35 -0.76 9.03
N PHE A 8 7.24 -0.04 8.84
CA PHE A 8 7.18 1.37 8.47
C PHE A 8 6.21 2.09 9.43
N PRO A 9 6.60 2.33 10.68
CA PRO A 9 5.74 2.99 11.68
C PRO A 9 5.30 4.41 11.29
N GLU A 10 6.06 5.08 10.43
CA GLU A 10 5.79 6.39 9.86
C GLU A 10 4.65 6.40 8.81
N VAL A 11 4.21 5.21 8.38
CA VAL A 11 3.18 5.03 7.36
C VAL A 11 1.83 4.85 8.02
N GLU A 12 0.89 5.72 7.67
CA GLU A 12 -0.48 5.68 8.14
C GLU A 12 -1.44 5.22 7.05
N PHE A 13 -2.45 4.45 7.45
CA PHE A 13 -3.52 4.04 6.55
C PHE A 13 -4.46 5.22 6.29
N ILE A 14 -4.88 5.37 5.03
CA ILE A 14 -5.83 6.41 4.63
C ILE A 14 -7.19 5.78 4.33
N LYS A 15 -7.27 4.92 3.30
CA LYS A 15 -8.51 4.26 2.85
C LYS A 15 -8.23 3.15 1.85
N VAL A 16 -9.21 2.27 1.63
CA VAL A 16 -9.24 1.36 0.48
C VAL A 16 -10.19 1.94 -0.56
N THR A 17 -9.80 1.92 -1.84
CA THR A 17 -10.62 2.35 -2.97
C THR A 17 -10.45 1.39 -4.13
N GLU A 18 -11.39 1.34 -5.06
CA GLU A 18 -11.14 0.74 -6.37
C GLU A 18 -10.07 1.54 -7.12
N SER A 19 -9.30 0.85 -7.97
CA SER A 19 -8.36 1.50 -8.86
C SER A 19 -9.13 2.31 -9.90
N PRO A 20 -8.72 3.56 -10.17
CA PRO A 20 -9.31 4.34 -11.26
C PRO A 20 -9.04 3.73 -12.65
N GLU A 21 -8.03 2.85 -12.76
CA GLU A 21 -7.65 2.19 -14.02
C GLU A 21 -8.38 0.86 -14.24
N ASP A 22 -8.71 0.16 -13.15
CA ASP A 22 -9.35 -1.15 -13.17
C ASP A 22 -10.20 -1.37 -11.91
N PRO A 23 -11.54 -1.33 -12.01
CA PRO A 23 -12.43 -1.51 -10.86
C PRO A 23 -12.27 -2.86 -10.13
N GLU A 24 -11.73 -3.89 -10.79
CA GLU A 24 -11.46 -5.19 -10.16
C GLU A 24 -10.22 -5.15 -9.25
N THR A 25 -9.38 -4.13 -9.40
CA THR A 25 -8.19 -3.89 -8.57
C THR A 25 -8.52 -3.00 -7.38
N LEU A 26 -8.20 -3.43 -6.15
CA LEU A 26 -8.32 -2.58 -4.96
C LEU A 26 -7.01 -1.88 -4.60
N TRP A 27 -7.06 -0.58 -4.35
CA TRP A 27 -5.95 0.23 -3.86
C TRP A 27 -6.05 0.46 -2.37
N ILE A 28 -5.03 0.02 -1.65
CA ILE A 28 -4.81 0.33 -0.24
C ILE A 28 -3.97 1.61 -0.16
N ASN A 29 -4.63 2.73 0.06
CA ASN A 29 -3.98 4.03 0.12
C ASN A 29 -3.35 4.26 1.50
N VAL A 30 -2.07 4.59 1.50
CA VAL A 30 -1.28 4.90 2.70
C VAL A 30 -0.49 6.19 2.50
N THR A 31 0.00 6.79 3.59
CA THR A 31 0.93 7.92 3.48
C THR A 31 2.28 7.42 2.99
N ALA A 32 2.91 8.13 2.07
CA ALA A 32 4.29 7.84 1.68
C ALA A 32 5.26 8.25 2.80
N PRO A 33 6.32 7.46 3.09
CA PRO A 33 7.50 7.92 3.83
C PRO A 33 8.08 9.19 3.20
N GLU A 34 8.89 9.98 3.90
CA GLU A 34 9.53 11.15 3.28
C GLU A 34 10.72 10.74 2.41
N ASP A 35 11.52 9.82 2.93
CA ASP A 35 12.71 9.24 2.29
C ASP A 35 12.35 8.34 1.09
N GLU A 36 13.04 8.53 -0.04
CA GLU A 36 12.77 7.80 -1.29
C GLU A 36 13.17 6.32 -1.20
N ASP A 37 14.31 6.00 -0.60
CA ASP A 37 14.75 4.60 -0.43
C ASP A 37 13.74 3.84 0.45
N ARG A 38 13.19 4.53 1.46
CA ARG A 38 12.13 4.00 2.31
C ARG A 38 10.82 3.79 1.56
N LYS A 39 10.46 4.67 0.62
CA LYS A 39 9.29 4.48 -0.27
C LYS A 39 9.46 3.23 -1.13
N ILE A 40 10.64 3.04 -1.71
CA ILE A 40 10.94 1.86 -2.54
C ILE A 40 10.82 0.59 -1.70
N ALA A 41 11.48 0.53 -0.55
CA ALA A 41 11.42 -0.62 0.35
C ALA A 41 9.99 -0.92 0.84
N MET A 42 9.17 0.11 1.04
CA MET A 42 7.76 -0.05 1.41
C MET A 42 6.94 -0.63 0.26
N ARG A 43 7.15 -0.16 -0.97
CA ARG A 43 6.45 -0.68 -2.15
C ARG A 43 6.76 -2.16 -2.37
N GLU A 44 8.03 -2.53 -2.33
CA GLU A 44 8.46 -3.92 -2.46
C GLU A 44 7.80 -4.81 -1.39
N PHE A 45 7.90 -4.41 -0.12
CA PHE A 45 7.31 -5.17 0.97
C PHE A 45 5.77 -5.24 0.89
N GLY A 46 5.12 -4.15 0.46
CA GLY A 46 3.68 -4.09 0.25
C GLY A 46 3.22 -5.02 -0.86
N ASN A 47 3.95 -5.05 -1.98
CA ASN A 47 3.66 -5.91 -3.13
C ASN A 47 3.87 -7.38 -2.81
N ASP A 48 4.90 -7.75 -2.07
CA ASP A 48 5.09 -9.13 -1.60
C ASP A 48 3.87 -9.60 -0.79
N LYS A 49 3.41 -8.76 0.14
CA LYS A 49 2.23 -9.08 0.97
C LYS A 49 0.93 -9.09 0.18
N ALA A 50 0.80 -8.23 -0.83
CA ALA A 50 -0.36 -8.24 -1.72
C ALA A 50 -0.38 -9.49 -2.60
N THR A 51 0.79 -9.95 -3.05
CA THR A 51 0.94 -11.19 -3.82
C THR A 51 0.52 -12.41 -3.00
N ASP A 52 0.90 -12.48 -1.72
CA ASP A 52 0.42 -13.52 -0.81
C ASP A 52 -1.12 -13.57 -0.78
N ILE A 53 -1.79 -12.40 -0.68
CA ILE A 53 -3.25 -12.32 -0.62
C ILE A 53 -3.90 -12.69 -1.97
N PHE A 54 -3.28 -12.30 -3.09
CA PHE A 54 -3.74 -12.68 -4.42
C PHE A 54 -3.70 -14.20 -4.61
N LEU A 55 -2.62 -14.85 -4.19
CA LEU A 55 -2.47 -16.31 -4.29
C LEU A 55 -3.44 -17.05 -3.36
N ASP A 56 -3.64 -16.56 -2.14
CA ASP A 56 -4.46 -17.23 -1.14
C ASP A 56 -5.97 -17.02 -1.36
N TYR A 57 -6.38 -15.86 -1.88
CA TYR A 57 -7.79 -15.45 -1.91
C TYR A 57 -8.30 -14.94 -3.26
N GLY A 58 -7.42 -14.80 -4.28
CA GLY A 58 -7.79 -14.32 -5.61
C GLY A 58 -8.02 -12.81 -5.71
N TYR A 59 -7.80 -12.04 -4.63
CA TYR A 59 -7.99 -10.59 -4.64
C TYR A 59 -6.73 -9.88 -5.13
N TYR A 60 -6.84 -9.16 -6.23
CA TYR A 60 -5.76 -8.32 -6.73
C TYR A 60 -5.80 -6.95 -6.05
N MET A 61 -4.76 -6.66 -5.26
CA MET A 61 -4.67 -5.44 -4.47
C MET A 61 -3.30 -4.79 -4.61
N LEU A 62 -3.25 -3.46 -4.50
CA LEU A 62 -2.02 -2.70 -4.57
C LEU A 62 -1.88 -1.76 -3.37
N VAL A 63 -0.69 -1.69 -2.78
CA VAL A 63 -0.39 -0.72 -1.72
C VAL A 63 0.09 0.57 -2.38
N MET A 64 -0.73 1.61 -2.30
CA MET A 64 -0.51 2.86 -3.02
C MET A 64 -0.06 3.97 -2.06
N PRO A 65 1.22 4.38 -2.11
CA PRO A 65 1.69 5.53 -1.35
C PRO A 65 1.12 6.79 -1.97
N THR A 66 0.48 7.60 -1.14
CA THR A 66 -0.02 8.92 -1.54
C THR A 66 0.76 9.99 -0.79
N ARG A 67 1.07 11.11 -1.45
CA ARG A 67 1.65 12.27 -0.75
C ARG A 67 0.66 12.72 0.31
N LYS A 68 1.15 12.96 1.53
CA LYS A 68 0.37 13.64 2.56
C LYS A 68 -0.14 14.94 1.92
N LYS A 69 -1.46 15.08 1.76
CA LYS A 69 -2.02 16.40 1.46
C LYS A 69 -1.78 17.23 2.72
N THR A 70 -0.82 18.15 2.66
CA THR A 70 -0.81 19.29 3.57
C THR A 70 -2.12 20.03 3.32
N ALA A 71 -3.02 19.98 4.30
CA ALA A 71 -4.20 20.83 4.33
C ALA A 71 -3.76 22.30 4.47
#